data_AF-A0A2E8KRI2-F1
#
_entry.id   AF-A0A2E8KRI2-F1
#
_cell.length_a   1.000
_cell.length_b   1.000
_cell.length_c   1.000
_cell.angle_alpha   90.00
_cell.angle_beta   90.00
_cell.angle_gamma   90.00
#
_symmetry.space_group_name_H-M   'P 1'
#
loop_
_entity.id
_entity.type
_entity.pdbx_description
1 polymer ?
#
loop_
_entity_poly.entity_id
_entity_poly.type
_entity_poly.pdbx_seq_one_letter_code
_entity_poly.pdbx_strand_id
1 'polypeptide(L)'
;MNMNFFRGALIVVAIAFTGCWSQEGARAPLPGVVGPRGEVLVVCSDEVWAGEVGDSLRSALQRPYAVLPQMHLEVYEPMFDLVQKPHEEFNKFWKPHRNVIFIDIADRKDTQEPSFKFYKGRYAQGQTYIEGKARYAKDLAPLISERAYEMESLIHSKEVARSAGVSRLSTDEAIERDVLAGTGVSMTIPMGSYAVVIDSSFTWIDRQQTRLKGSNNHDVQQGIFIHSEPYTGPEQFSLTSILARRDEVTRNNVSGPTEGSYMSVERRMQPLYEEINFNGAIAAEVKGLWRMENDFMGGPFYSLTMYDEASSTLVTVEGYTYAPYFDKREYMREIEGLIKTCKILR
;
A
#
# COMPACT_ATOMS: atom_id res chain seq x y z
N MET A 1 46.28 66.06 30.61
CA MET A 1 47.40 65.18 30.19
C MET A 1 47.09 63.78 30.71
N ASN A 2 47.05 62.79 29.81
CA ASN A 2 46.98 61.33 30.05
C ASN A 2 45.65 60.83 30.65
N MET A 3 44.61 60.48 29.89
CA MET A 3 44.53 59.42 28.86
C MET A 3 45.29 58.16 29.30
N ASN A 4 44.61 57.26 30.05
CA ASN A 4 44.85 55.81 30.14
C ASN A 4 44.04 55.14 31.27
N PHE A 5 42.70 55.24 31.27
CA PHE A 5 41.86 54.38 32.13
C PHE A 5 40.74 53.62 31.39
N PHE A 6 40.62 53.81 30.06
CA PHE A 6 39.65 53.12 29.20
C PHE A 6 40.24 51.94 28.42
N ARG A 7 41.33 51.34 28.91
CA ARG A 7 41.96 50.16 28.26
C ARG A 7 41.78 48.84 29.01
N GLY A 8 41.23 48.86 30.23
CA GLY A 8 40.96 47.64 31.01
C GLY A 8 39.57 47.01 30.79
N ALA A 9 38.59 47.79 30.32
CA ALA A 9 37.21 47.32 30.17
C ALA A 9 36.90 46.71 28.78
N LEU A 10 37.78 46.89 27.79
CA LEU A 10 37.55 46.44 26.42
C LEU A 10 38.11 45.04 26.12
N ILE A 11 38.85 44.44 27.05
CA ILE A 11 39.43 43.09 26.89
C ILE A 11 38.54 42.00 27.52
N VAL A 12 37.62 42.36 28.42
CA VAL A 12 36.69 41.39 29.04
C VAL A 12 35.44 41.15 28.18
N VAL A 13 35.09 42.06 27.28
CA VAL A 13 33.94 41.90 26.35
C VAL A 13 34.31 41.10 25.09
N ALA A 14 35.59 41.00 24.75
CA ALA A 14 36.06 40.25 23.58
C ALA A 14 36.19 38.73 23.81
N ILE A 15 36.07 38.25 25.06
CA ILE A 15 36.15 36.81 25.40
C ILE A 15 34.74 36.19 25.50
N ALA A 16 33.66 36.98 25.49
CA ALA A 16 32.29 36.48 25.53
C ALA A 16 31.75 36.02 24.15
N PHE A 17 32.51 36.19 23.06
CA PHE A 17 32.10 35.81 21.70
C PHE A 17 32.83 34.59 21.11
N THR A 18 33.62 33.87 21.91
CA THR A 18 34.04 32.50 21.56
C THR A 18 33.09 31.48 22.17
N GLY A 19 31.78 31.72 22.00
CA GLY A 19 30.78 30.66 22.09
C GLY A 19 30.87 29.84 20.83
N CYS A 20 31.64 28.77 20.87
CA CYS A 20 31.72 27.76 19.82
C CYS A 20 30.30 27.28 19.52
N TRP A 21 29.74 27.74 18.40
CA TRP A 21 28.44 27.30 17.90
C TRP A 21 28.65 25.94 17.22
N SER A 22 28.94 24.90 18.01
CA SER A 22 28.67 23.54 17.57
C SER A 22 27.18 23.28 17.80
N GLN A 23 26.37 23.52 16.76
CA GLN A 23 25.12 22.78 16.64
C GLN A 23 25.42 21.32 16.27
N GLU A 24 26.11 20.60 17.15
CA GLU A 24 26.06 19.15 17.21
C GLU A 24 24.78 18.79 17.97
N GLY A 25 23.65 18.72 17.26
CA GLY A 25 22.41 18.27 17.90
C GLY A 25 21.14 18.43 17.06
N ALA A 26 21.07 19.39 16.16
CA ALA A 26 19.96 19.48 15.22
C ALA A 26 20.24 18.53 14.05
N ARG A 27 19.81 17.27 14.15
CA ARG A 27 19.66 16.43 12.94
C ARG A 27 18.77 17.21 11.99
N ALA A 28 19.33 17.68 10.87
CA ALA A 28 18.54 18.26 9.80
C ALA A 28 17.35 17.32 9.51
N PRO A 29 16.13 17.84 9.31
CA PRO A 29 14.97 16.99 9.08
C PRO A 29 15.29 16.05 7.91
N LEU A 30 15.08 14.76 8.12
CA LEU A 30 15.29 13.78 7.06
C LEU A 30 14.42 14.19 5.85
N PRO A 31 14.94 14.07 4.62
CA PRO A 31 14.17 14.38 3.42
C PRO A 31 12.95 13.45 3.29
N GLY A 32 12.00 13.83 2.43
CA GLY A 32 10.93 12.93 2.01
C GLY A 32 11.46 11.74 1.20
N VAL A 33 10.66 10.68 1.10
CA VAL A 33 10.99 9.51 0.28
C VAL A 33 10.88 9.81 -1.22
N VAL A 34 11.69 9.11 -2.01
CA VAL A 34 11.66 9.12 -3.49
C VAL A 34 11.51 7.69 -4.04
N GLY A 35 11.31 7.56 -5.34
CA GLY A 35 11.30 6.28 -6.07
C GLY A 35 9.93 5.87 -6.63
N PRO A 36 9.89 5.01 -7.68
CA PRO A 36 8.67 4.59 -8.38
C PRO A 36 7.79 3.66 -7.54
N ARG A 37 6.45 3.82 -7.61
CA ARG A 37 5.45 2.98 -6.91
C ARG A 37 5.68 1.48 -7.12
N GLY A 38 5.47 0.67 -6.07
CA GLY A 38 5.82 -0.75 -6.08
C GLY A 38 7.30 -1.14 -6.16
N GLU A 39 8.26 -0.20 -6.27
CA GLU A 39 9.69 -0.55 -6.30
C GLU A 39 10.30 -0.79 -4.91
N VAL A 40 11.18 -1.79 -4.81
CA VAL A 40 12.05 -2.08 -3.66
C VAL A 40 13.51 -2.10 -4.14
N LEU A 41 14.33 -1.23 -3.54
CA LEU A 41 15.76 -1.17 -3.79
C LEU A 41 16.49 -2.21 -2.93
N VAL A 42 17.16 -3.16 -3.55
CA VAL A 42 18.02 -4.14 -2.89
C VAL A 42 19.48 -3.71 -3.04
N VAL A 43 20.16 -3.48 -1.92
CA VAL A 43 21.56 -3.06 -1.91
C VAL A 43 22.42 -4.23 -1.47
N CYS A 44 23.12 -4.84 -2.41
CA CYS A 44 23.98 -6.01 -2.18
C CYS A 44 25.01 -6.16 -3.32
N SER A 45 26.05 -6.99 -3.13
CA SER A 45 26.96 -7.34 -4.22
C SER A 45 26.25 -8.21 -5.27
N ASP A 46 26.78 -8.20 -6.50
CA ASP A 46 26.20 -8.97 -7.61
C ASP A 46 26.21 -10.48 -7.33
N GLU A 47 27.22 -10.96 -6.62
CA GLU A 47 27.34 -12.36 -6.17
C GLU A 47 26.21 -12.74 -5.21
N VAL A 48 25.89 -11.87 -4.23
CA VAL A 48 24.81 -12.09 -3.27
C VAL A 48 23.45 -12.02 -3.96
N TRP A 49 23.30 -11.13 -4.94
CA TRP A 49 22.08 -10.99 -5.73
C TRP A 49 21.81 -12.19 -6.66
N ALA A 50 22.87 -12.74 -7.25
CA ALA A 50 22.79 -13.93 -8.11
C ALA A 50 22.64 -15.23 -7.30
N GLY A 51 22.92 -15.20 -5.99
CA GLY A 51 22.84 -16.35 -5.10
C GLY A 51 21.53 -16.48 -4.32
N GLU A 52 21.58 -17.34 -3.30
CA GLU A 52 20.45 -17.76 -2.47
C GLU A 52 19.71 -16.62 -1.75
N VAL A 53 20.41 -15.55 -1.35
CA VAL A 53 19.78 -14.38 -0.74
C VAL A 53 18.91 -13.64 -1.74
N GLY A 54 19.41 -13.44 -2.97
CA GLY A 54 18.63 -12.85 -4.05
C GLY A 54 17.41 -13.70 -4.40
N ASP A 55 17.56 -15.02 -4.45
CA ASP A 55 16.46 -15.96 -4.70
C ASP A 55 15.39 -15.89 -3.60
N SER A 56 15.78 -15.86 -2.33
CA SER A 56 14.85 -15.68 -1.20
C SER A 56 14.08 -14.35 -1.30
N LEU A 57 14.75 -13.26 -1.66
CA LEU A 57 14.08 -11.95 -1.82
C LEU A 57 13.11 -11.93 -3.00
N ARG A 58 13.51 -12.50 -4.15
CA ARG A 58 12.63 -12.63 -5.32
C ARG A 58 11.42 -13.52 -5.01
N SER A 59 11.64 -14.65 -4.34
CA SER A 59 10.57 -15.56 -3.92
C SER A 59 9.58 -14.90 -2.95
N ALA A 60 10.05 -14.00 -2.08
CA ALA A 60 9.19 -13.28 -1.15
C ALA A 60 8.42 -12.12 -1.80
N LEU A 61 9.10 -11.29 -2.62
CA LEU A 61 8.58 -9.99 -3.06
C LEU A 61 8.10 -9.96 -4.51
N GLN A 62 8.55 -10.88 -5.35
CA GLN A 62 8.08 -11.03 -6.72
C GLN A 62 7.05 -12.16 -6.84
N ARG A 63 6.34 -12.50 -5.77
CA ARG A 63 5.15 -13.35 -5.89
C ARG A 63 4.14 -12.65 -6.79
N PRO A 64 3.37 -13.37 -7.62
CA PRO A 64 2.32 -12.75 -8.42
C PRO A 64 1.39 -11.94 -7.52
N TYR A 65 1.02 -10.74 -7.97
CA TYR A 65 0.05 -9.93 -7.24
C TYR A 65 -1.22 -10.75 -7.05
N ALA A 66 -1.67 -10.77 -5.80
CA ALA A 66 -2.80 -11.57 -5.39
C ALA A 66 -3.97 -11.43 -6.37
N VAL A 67 -4.45 -12.59 -6.84
CA VAL A 67 -5.73 -12.74 -7.54
C VAL A 67 -5.75 -12.26 -9.01
N LEU A 68 -4.71 -11.61 -9.53
CA LEU A 68 -4.70 -11.26 -10.96
C LEU A 68 -4.62 -12.51 -11.86
N PRO A 69 -5.39 -12.57 -12.98
CA PRO A 69 -5.35 -13.70 -13.89
C PRO A 69 -4.00 -13.72 -14.61
N GLN A 70 -3.29 -14.84 -14.50
CA GLN A 70 -1.91 -14.98 -14.99
C GLN A 70 -1.83 -15.63 -16.39
N MET A 71 -2.97 -16.00 -16.97
CA MET A 71 -3.02 -16.91 -18.13
C MET A 71 -2.71 -16.25 -19.48
N HIS A 72 -2.62 -14.92 -19.55
CA HIS A 72 -2.49 -14.19 -20.84
C HIS A 72 -1.37 -13.13 -20.85
N LEU A 73 -0.46 -13.14 -19.87
CA LEU A 73 0.70 -12.25 -19.87
C LEU A 73 1.97 -13.08 -20.07
N GLU A 74 2.86 -12.62 -20.95
CA GLU A 74 4.22 -13.19 -21.09
C GLU A 74 5.04 -13.05 -19.80
N VAL A 75 4.65 -12.09 -18.94
CA VAL A 75 5.27 -11.80 -17.64
C VAL A 75 4.15 -11.52 -16.64
N TYR A 76 4.10 -12.25 -15.52
CA TYR A 76 3.13 -11.98 -14.45
C TYR A 76 3.42 -10.64 -13.76
N GLU A 77 2.40 -9.97 -13.23
CA GLU A 77 2.57 -8.73 -12.46
C GLU A 77 2.97 -9.08 -11.01
N PRO A 78 4.22 -8.78 -10.56
CA PRO A 78 4.67 -9.15 -9.22
C PRO A 78 4.12 -8.22 -8.15
N MET A 79 4.14 -8.65 -6.88
CA MET A 79 3.85 -7.78 -5.74
C MET A 79 4.77 -6.56 -5.70
N PHE A 80 6.05 -6.69 -6.04
CA PHE A 80 6.98 -5.56 -6.11
C PHE A 80 7.96 -5.70 -7.26
N ASP A 81 8.43 -4.57 -7.76
CA ASP A 81 9.54 -4.52 -8.70
C ASP A 81 10.84 -4.41 -7.90
N LEU A 82 11.80 -5.29 -8.16
CA LEU A 82 13.08 -5.30 -7.46
C LEU A 82 14.14 -4.68 -8.34
N VAL A 83 14.84 -3.69 -7.79
CA VAL A 83 16.02 -3.07 -8.41
C VAL A 83 17.21 -3.33 -7.50
N GLN A 84 18.26 -3.95 -8.04
CA GLN A 84 19.49 -4.18 -7.29
C GLN A 84 20.52 -3.08 -7.57
N LYS A 85 21.26 -2.70 -6.53
CA LYS A 85 22.43 -1.83 -6.62
C LYS A 85 23.59 -2.33 -5.77
N PRO A 86 24.83 -2.31 -6.29
CA PRO A 86 26.03 -2.53 -5.48
C PRO A 86 26.13 -1.52 -4.33
N HIS A 87 26.81 -1.90 -3.25
CA HIS A 87 27.00 -1.02 -2.07
C HIS A 87 27.64 0.33 -2.43
N GLU A 88 28.56 0.34 -3.39
CA GLU A 88 29.26 1.54 -3.87
C GLU A 88 28.32 2.54 -4.55
N GLU A 89 27.25 2.04 -5.18
CA GLU A 89 26.23 2.86 -5.83
C GLU A 89 25.19 3.41 -4.84
N PHE A 90 25.16 2.94 -3.59
CA PHE A 90 24.18 3.38 -2.58
C PHE A 90 24.49 4.78 -1.99
N ASN A 91 24.44 5.77 -2.87
CA ASN A 91 24.82 7.16 -2.62
C ASN A 91 23.61 8.03 -2.18
N LYS A 92 23.79 9.36 -2.14
CA LYS A 92 22.76 10.32 -1.70
C LYS A 92 21.48 10.29 -2.55
N PHE A 93 21.53 9.83 -3.79
CA PHE A 93 20.38 9.70 -4.67
C PHE A 93 19.52 8.48 -4.30
N TRP A 94 20.16 7.33 -4.01
CA TRP A 94 19.48 6.08 -3.68
C TRP A 94 19.06 5.96 -2.22
N LYS A 95 19.79 6.62 -1.31
CA LYS A 95 19.49 6.64 0.13
C LYS A 95 18.04 6.99 0.47
N PRO A 96 17.40 8.03 -0.10
CA PRO A 96 16.01 8.37 0.20
C PRO A 96 14.95 7.46 -0.48
N HIS A 97 15.33 6.38 -1.17
CA HIS A 97 14.38 5.48 -1.81
C HIS A 97 13.35 4.92 -0.80
N ARG A 98 12.06 4.87 -1.16
CA ARG A 98 10.99 4.61 -0.19
C ARG A 98 11.03 3.25 0.49
N ASN A 99 11.54 2.23 -0.20
CA ASN A 99 11.68 0.86 0.29
C ASN A 99 13.10 0.40 -0.03
N VAL A 100 13.89 0.09 0.99
CA VAL A 100 15.29 -0.33 0.85
C VAL A 100 15.54 -1.59 1.67
N ILE A 101 16.15 -2.59 1.05
CA ILE A 101 16.68 -3.79 1.70
C ILE A 101 18.18 -3.77 1.51
N PHE A 102 18.92 -3.54 2.58
CA PHE A 102 20.37 -3.50 2.57
C PHE A 102 20.92 -4.81 3.10
N ILE A 103 21.61 -5.57 2.24
CA ILE A 103 22.20 -6.86 2.59
C ILE A 103 23.70 -6.72 2.68
N ASP A 104 24.27 -7.22 3.75
CA ASP A 104 25.68 -7.06 4.07
C ASP A 104 26.28 -8.39 4.50
N ILE A 105 26.98 -9.02 3.55
CA ILE A 105 27.68 -10.29 3.74
C ILE A 105 29.16 -10.00 3.87
N ALA A 106 29.72 -10.18 5.06
CA ALA A 106 31.15 -10.00 5.29
C ALA A 106 31.61 -10.77 6.53
N ASP A 107 32.91 -11.05 6.64
CA ASP A 107 33.48 -11.66 7.84
C ASP A 107 34.00 -10.59 8.82
N ARG A 108 33.14 -10.14 9.75
CA ARG A 108 33.46 -9.11 10.74
C ARG A 108 32.63 -9.29 12.02
N LYS A 109 32.94 -8.52 13.07
CA LYS A 109 32.35 -8.71 14.40
C LYS A 109 30.81 -8.60 14.42
N ASP A 110 30.22 -7.69 13.65
CA ASP A 110 28.76 -7.46 13.61
C ASP A 110 28.01 -8.34 12.60
N THR A 111 28.67 -9.31 11.97
CA THR A 111 28.07 -10.25 11.00
C THR A 111 28.23 -11.71 11.40
N GLN A 112 28.89 -12.02 12.52
CA GLN A 112 29.09 -13.40 12.97
C GLN A 112 27.76 -14.10 13.26
N GLU A 113 26.76 -13.37 13.76
CA GLU A 113 25.39 -13.86 13.92
C GLU A 113 24.49 -13.28 12.81
N PRO A 114 23.75 -14.12 12.08
CA PRO A 114 22.83 -13.63 11.05
C PRO A 114 21.72 -12.80 11.68
N SER A 115 21.41 -11.66 11.08
CA SER A 115 20.31 -10.81 11.52
C SER A 115 19.56 -10.21 10.34
N PHE A 116 18.25 -10.08 10.50
CA PHE A 116 17.36 -9.46 9.53
C PHE A 116 16.44 -8.51 10.28
N LYS A 117 16.67 -7.20 10.17
CA LYS A 117 16.09 -6.18 11.05
C LYS A 117 15.28 -5.16 10.25
N PHE A 118 14.16 -4.74 10.83
CA PHE A 118 13.23 -3.79 10.24
C PHE A 118 13.33 -2.44 10.93
N TYR A 119 13.48 -1.37 10.17
CA TYR A 119 13.63 -0.01 10.65
C TYR A 119 12.59 0.92 10.03
N LYS A 120 12.00 1.76 10.88
CA LYS A 120 11.11 2.85 10.47
C LYS A 120 11.96 4.07 10.09
N GLY A 121 12.37 4.12 8.82
CA GLY A 121 13.21 5.17 8.27
C GLY A 121 14.66 5.08 8.72
N ARG A 122 15.57 5.39 7.78
CA ARG A 122 17.00 5.54 8.05
C ARG A 122 17.58 6.78 7.41
N TYR A 123 17.17 7.05 6.18
CA TYR A 123 17.65 8.17 5.38
C TYR A 123 16.55 9.13 4.93
N ALA A 124 15.28 8.73 5.02
CA ALA A 124 14.13 9.56 4.64
C ALA A 124 12.92 9.33 5.57
N GLN A 125 12.07 10.36 5.70
CA GLN A 125 10.82 10.29 6.45
C GLN A 125 9.83 9.37 5.74
N GLY A 126 9.30 8.39 6.47
CA GLY A 126 8.36 7.42 5.92
C GLY A 126 9.01 6.31 5.10
N GLN A 127 10.35 6.20 5.08
CA GLN A 127 11.07 5.10 4.43
C GLN A 127 10.89 3.78 5.19
N THR A 128 10.74 2.68 4.44
CA THR A 128 10.90 1.32 4.96
C THR A 128 12.34 0.89 4.70
N TYR A 129 13.10 0.63 5.75
CA TYR A 129 14.48 0.19 5.64
C TYR A 129 14.66 -1.15 6.34
N ILE A 130 15.14 -2.16 5.63
CA ILE A 130 15.39 -3.50 6.14
C ILE A 130 16.88 -3.77 6.00
N GLU A 131 17.51 -4.33 7.03
CA GLU A 131 18.94 -4.64 7.03
C GLU A 131 19.14 -6.13 7.28
N GLY A 132 19.76 -6.81 6.33
CA GLY A 132 20.23 -8.18 6.47
C GLY A 132 21.74 -8.20 6.65
N LYS A 133 22.24 -8.86 7.70
CA LYS A 133 23.68 -9.03 7.96
C LYS A 133 23.98 -10.48 8.24
N ALA A 134 25.03 -11.03 7.65
CA ALA A 134 25.54 -12.35 8.01
C ALA A 134 26.99 -12.53 7.54
N ARG A 135 27.67 -13.56 8.05
CA ARG A 135 29.00 -13.94 7.58
C ARG A 135 28.94 -14.60 6.22
N TYR A 136 27.94 -15.45 6.00
CA TYR A 136 27.70 -16.17 4.76
C TYR A 136 26.25 -16.02 4.31
N ALA A 137 26.03 -15.98 2.99
CA ALA A 137 24.69 -15.88 2.41
C ALA A 137 23.75 -17.01 2.88
N LYS A 138 24.30 -18.23 3.05
CA LYS A 138 23.56 -19.43 3.46
C LYS A 138 22.92 -19.34 4.83
N ASP A 139 23.46 -18.48 5.68
CA ASP A 139 22.95 -18.27 7.03
C ASP A 139 21.85 -17.18 7.04
N LEU A 140 21.84 -16.30 6.03
CA LEU A 140 20.86 -15.22 5.92
C LEU A 140 19.62 -15.60 5.12
N ALA A 141 19.78 -16.39 4.05
CA ALA A 141 18.65 -16.77 3.18
C ALA A 141 17.50 -17.49 3.93
N PRO A 142 17.76 -18.44 4.85
CA PRO A 142 16.70 -19.03 5.66
C PRO A 142 15.95 -18.01 6.52
N LEU A 143 16.68 -17.06 7.14
CA LEU A 143 16.10 -16.01 7.97
C LEU A 143 15.21 -15.04 7.16
N ILE A 144 15.60 -14.75 5.90
CA ILE A 144 14.75 -13.98 4.98
C ILE A 144 13.48 -14.76 4.67
N SER A 145 13.60 -16.04 4.36
CA SER A 145 12.45 -16.91 4.05
C SER A 145 11.49 -17.03 5.23
N GLU A 146 12.00 -17.19 6.46
CA GLU A 146 11.21 -17.23 7.70
C GLU A 146 10.42 -15.92 7.93
N ARG A 147 11.00 -14.78 7.54
CA ARG A 147 10.39 -13.45 7.73
C ARG A 147 9.79 -12.87 6.44
N ALA A 148 9.59 -13.69 5.41
CA ALA A 148 9.13 -13.26 4.10
C ALA A 148 7.75 -12.58 4.14
N TYR A 149 6.79 -13.19 4.85
CA TYR A 149 5.44 -12.65 4.98
C TYR A 149 5.43 -11.31 5.74
N GLU A 150 6.19 -11.20 6.84
CA GLU A 150 6.32 -9.95 7.60
C GLU A 150 6.91 -8.84 6.73
N MET A 151 7.96 -9.15 5.96
CA MET A 151 8.60 -8.21 5.05
C MET A 151 7.65 -7.73 3.95
N GLU A 152 6.99 -8.65 3.26
CA GLU A 152 6.04 -8.30 2.21
C GLU A 152 4.89 -7.45 2.76
N SER A 153 4.28 -7.89 3.87
CA SER A 153 3.14 -7.20 4.50
C SER A 153 3.52 -5.80 4.97
N LEU A 154 4.71 -5.63 5.55
CA LEU A 154 5.21 -4.31 5.95
C LEU A 154 5.39 -3.38 4.74
N ILE A 155 6.02 -3.84 3.66
CA ILE A 155 6.24 -3.01 2.48
C ILE A 155 4.89 -2.70 1.81
N HIS A 156 3.99 -3.68 1.70
CA HIS A 156 2.68 -3.52 1.08
C HIS A 156 1.81 -2.52 1.84
N SER A 157 1.68 -2.69 3.16
CA SER A 157 0.91 -1.76 4.00
C SER A 157 1.43 -0.31 3.91
N LYS A 158 2.74 -0.13 3.75
CA LYS A 158 3.35 1.19 3.55
C LYS A 158 3.04 1.77 2.17
N GLU A 159 3.07 0.97 1.11
CA GLU A 159 2.66 1.42 -0.23
C GLU A 159 1.17 1.78 -0.28
N VAL A 160 0.31 0.96 0.32
CA VAL A 160 -1.13 1.21 0.44
C VAL A 160 -1.39 2.52 1.19
N ALA A 161 -0.75 2.74 2.34
CA ALA A 161 -0.89 3.97 3.11
C ALA A 161 -0.39 5.22 2.34
N ARG A 162 0.70 5.09 1.57
CA ARG A 162 1.19 6.17 0.70
C ARG A 162 0.19 6.47 -0.42
N SER A 163 -0.38 5.45 -1.05
CA SER A 163 -1.39 5.60 -2.09
C SER A 163 -2.61 6.36 -1.56
N ALA A 164 -3.15 5.95 -0.41
CA ALA A 164 -4.23 6.65 0.28
C ALA A 164 -3.87 8.11 0.63
N GLY A 165 -2.62 8.33 1.10
CA GLY A 165 -2.11 9.66 1.41
C GLY A 165 -2.08 10.59 0.19
N VAL A 166 -1.75 10.08 -1.00
CA VAL A 166 -1.82 10.85 -2.24
C VAL A 166 -3.26 11.19 -2.60
N SER A 167 -4.19 10.23 -2.50
CA SER A 167 -5.60 10.48 -2.81
C SER A 167 -6.22 11.53 -1.88
N ARG A 168 -5.78 11.62 -0.62
CA ARG A 168 -6.22 12.66 0.32
C ARG A 168 -5.80 14.08 -0.03
N LEU A 169 -4.85 14.26 -0.96
CA LEU A 169 -4.44 15.59 -1.41
C LEU A 169 -5.49 16.26 -2.32
N SER A 170 -6.42 15.46 -2.89
CA SER A 170 -7.46 15.96 -3.79
C SER A 170 -8.68 15.04 -3.71
N THR A 171 -9.65 15.45 -2.90
CA THR A 171 -10.86 14.68 -2.61
C THR A 171 -12.11 15.40 -3.10
N ASP A 172 -13.17 14.64 -3.36
CA ASP A 172 -14.49 15.18 -3.63
C ASP A 172 -15.31 15.25 -2.34
N GLU A 173 -15.19 16.38 -1.63
CA GLU A 173 -15.86 16.57 -0.34
C GLU A 173 -17.40 16.53 -0.43
N ALA A 174 -17.99 16.80 -1.60
CA ALA A 174 -19.44 16.73 -1.77
C ALA A 174 -19.90 15.27 -1.75
N ILE A 175 -19.25 14.42 -2.55
CA ILE A 175 -19.55 12.99 -2.55
C ILE A 175 -19.22 12.37 -1.18
N GLU A 176 -18.13 12.76 -0.52
CA GLU A 176 -17.81 12.27 0.83
C GLU A 176 -18.93 12.57 1.84
N ARG A 177 -19.52 13.77 1.80
CA ARG A 177 -20.66 14.13 2.66
C ARG A 177 -21.91 13.32 2.31
N ASP A 178 -22.21 13.16 1.03
CA ASP A 178 -23.40 12.44 0.58
C ASP A 178 -23.29 10.95 0.92
N VAL A 179 -22.11 10.34 0.76
CA VAL A 179 -21.82 8.96 1.16
C VAL A 179 -21.98 8.80 2.67
N LEU A 180 -21.42 9.72 3.47
CA LEU A 180 -21.58 9.68 4.93
C LEU A 180 -23.05 9.80 5.33
N ALA A 181 -23.79 10.75 4.74
CA ALA A 181 -25.20 10.95 5.05
C ALA A 181 -26.08 9.75 4.63
N GLY A 182 -25.78 9.12 3.49
CA GLY A 182 -26.57 8.00 2.95
C GLY A 182 -26.26 6.66 3.59
N THR A 183 -25.00 6.41 3.98
CA THR A 183 -24.55 5.08 4.43
C THR A 183 -24.10 5.04 5.90
N GLY A 184 -23.79 6.19 6.49
CA GLY A 184 -23.11 6.29 7.78
C GLY A 184 -21.62 5.97 7.73
N VAL A 185 -21.04 5.79 6.54
CA VAL A 185 -19.61 5.49 6.35
C VAL A 185 -18.90 6.77 5.89
N SER A 186 -17.94 7.23 6.68
CA SER A 186 -16.98 8.25 6.24
C SER A 186 -15.82 7.56 5.54
N MET A 187 -15.44 8.02 4.34
CA MET A 187 -14.27 7.54 3.63
C MET A 187 -13.71 8.60 2.70
N THR A 188 -12.45 8.45 2.30
CA THR A 188 -11.84 9.31 1.29
C THR A 188 -12.38 8.96 -0.10
N ILE A 189 -12.93 9.94 -0.81
CA ILE A 189 -13.36 9.81 -2.20
C ILE A 189 -12.45 10.68 -3.09
N PRO A 190 -11.68 10.10 -4.02
CA PRO A 190 -10.80 10.87 -4.89
C PRO A 190 -11.56 11.86 -5.78
N MET A 191 -10.91 12.97 -6.09
CA MET A 191 -11.39 13.88 -7.14
C MET A 191 -11.54 13.15 -8.48
N GLY A 192 -12.58 13.51 -9.25
CA GLY A 192 -12.91 12.88 -10.54
C GLY A 192 -13.80 11.64 -10.42
N SER A 193 -14.15 11.25 -9.20
CA SER A 193 -15.23 10.29 -8.95
C SER A 193 -16.61 10.93 -9.17
N TYR A 194 -17.61 10.10 -9.41
CA TYR A 194 -19.02 10.49 -9.43
C TYR A 194 -19.88 9.39 -8.81
N ALA A 195 -21.02 9.78 -8.26
CA ALA A 195 -21.99 8.85 -7.71
C ALA A 195 -22.87 8.26 -8.83
N VAL A 196 -22.90 6.94 -8.97
CA VAL A 196 -23.88 6.25 -9.80
C VAL A 196 -25.20 6.12 -9.03
N VAL A 197 -25.10 5.71 -7.76
CA VAL A 197 -26.21 5.68 -6.81
C VAL A 197 -25.65 5.88 -5.40
N ILE A 198 -26.37 6.63 -4.57
CA ILE A 198 -26.13 6.71 -3.12
C ILE A 198 -27.44 6.34 -2.45
N ASP A 199 -27.50 5.14 -1.89
CA ASP A 199 -28.60 4.64 -1.08
C ASP A 199 -28.04 3.88 0.13
N SER A 200 -28.85 3.84 1.19
CA SER A 200 -28.52 3.12 2.43
C SER A 200 -28.30 1.61 2.24
N SER A 201 -28.98 1.00 1.26
CA SER A 201 -28.86 -0.42 0.95
C SER A 201 -27.68 -0.72 0.02
N PHE A 202 -27.46 0.13 -0.98
CA PHE A 202 -26.36 0.02 -1.94
C PHE A 202 -25.94 1.39 -2.45
N THR A 203 -24.66 1.69 -2.31
CA THR A 203 -24.01 2.88 -2.86
C THR A 203 -22.93 2.44 -3.84
N TRP A 204 -22.90 3.08 -5.00
CA TRP A 204 -21.87 2.89 -6.02
C TRP A 204 -21.28 4.24 -6.42
N ILE A 205 -20.00 4.40 -6.14
CA ILE A 205 -19.18 5.52 -6.61
C ILE A 205 -18.26 4.98 -7.71
N ASP A 206 -18.22 5.65 -8.84
CA ASP A 206 -17.37 5.26 -9.96
C ASP A 206 -16.34 6.34 -10.29
N ARG A 207 -15.18 5.93 -10.80
CA ARG A 207 -14.14 6.83 -11.30
C ARG A 207 -13.63 6.30 -12.63
N GLN A 208 -13.93 7.05 -13.68
CA GLN A 208 -13.49 6.73 -15.05
C GLN A 208 -12.33 7.63 -15.46
N GLN A 209 -11.30 7.02 -16.03
CA GLN A 209 -10.10 7.68 -16.49
C GLN A 209 -9.74 7.17 -17.88
N THR A 210 -9.42 8.08 -18.80
CA THR A 210 -8.83 7.72 -20.08
C THR A 210 -7.32 7.80 -19.98
N ARG A 211 -6.64 6.69 -20.28
CA ARG A 211 -5.17 6.61 -20.32
C ARG A 211 -4.68 6.25 -21.71
N LEU A 212 -3.55 6.86 -22.08
CA LEU A 212 -2.87 6.56 -23.35
C LEU A 212 -1.97 5.33 -23.21
N LYS A 213 -2.05 4.42 -24.17
CA LYS A 213 -1.05 3.35 -24.38
C LYS A 213 -0.75 3.27 -25.87
N GLY A 214 0.50 3.56 -26.24
CA GLY A 214 0.83 3.78 -27.66
C GLY A 214 0.06 4.98 -28.20
N SER A 215 -0.62 4.81 -29.34
CA SER A 215 -1.41 5.85 -30.00
C SER A 215 -2.89 5.87 -29.63
N ASN A 216 -3.34 4.95 -28.77
CA ASN A 216 -4.76 4.73 -28.48
C ASN A 216 -5.13 5.15 -27.05
N ASN A 217 -6.35 5.65 -26.93
CA ASN A 217 -7.03 5.88 -25.66
C ASN A 217 -7.61 4.56 -25.14
N HIS A 218 -7.41 4.29 -23.87
CA HIS A 218 -7.94 3.13 -23.18
C HIS A 218 -8.58 3.54 -21.86
N ASP A 219 -9.76 3.01 -21.61
CA ASP A 219 -10.50 3.31 -20.40
C ASP A 219 -9.98 2.50 -19.21
N VAL A 220 -9.95 3.17 -18.07
CA VAL A 220 -9.65 2.63 -16.76
C VAL A 220 -10.78 3.04 -15.84
N GLN A 221 -11.37 2.06 -15.17
CA GLN A 221 -12.45 2.26 -14.23
C GLN A 221 -12.03 1.75 -12.85
N GLN A 222 -12.29 2.56 -11.84
CA GLN A 222 -12.13 2.21 -10.44
C GLN A 222 -13.44 2.53 -9.74
N GLY A 223 -14.19 1.49 -9.36
CA GLY A 223 -15.45 1.67 -8.65
C GLY A 223 -15.35 1.24 -7.19
N ILE A 224 -16.19 1.85 -6.36
CA ILE A 224 -16.37 1.55 -4.94
C ILE A 224 -17.83 1.23 -4.71
N PHE A 225 -18.08 0.13 -4.00
CA PHE A 225 -19.40 -0.22 -3.49
C PHE A 225 -19.43 -0.13 -1.96
N ILE A 226 -20.56 0.32 -1.44
CA ILE A 226 -20.87 0.26 -0.02
C ILE A 226 -22.25 -0.39 0.10
N HIS A 227 -22.35 -1.45 0.90
CA HIS A 227 -23.62 -2.08 1.20
C HIS A 227 -23.65 -2.57 2.64
N SER A 228 -24.85 -2.80 3.17
CA SER A 228 -25.04 -3.30 4.52
C SER A 228 -26.02 -4.47 4.55
N GLU A 229 -25.93 -5.29 5.59
CA GLU A 229 -26.91 -6.32 5.92
C GLU A 229 -27.05 -6.46 7.44
N PRO A 230 -28.22 -6.87 7.96
CA PRO A 230 -28.36 -7.22 9.37
C PRO A 230 -27.39 -8.34 9.77
N TYR A 231 -26.78 -8.20 10.95
CA TYR A 231 -25.94 -9.25 11.50
C TYR A 231 -26.80 -10.29 12.24
N THR A 232 -26.78 -11.53 11.78
CA THR A 232 -27.52 -12.67 12.34
C THR A 232 -26.63 -13.72 13.00
N GLY A 233 -25.34 -13.76 12.66
CA GLY A 233 -24.44 -14.72 13.28
C GLY A 233 -23.02 -14.74 12.69
N PRO A 234 -22.06 -15.40 13.38
CA PRO A 234 -20.67 -15.49 12.96
C PRO A 234 -20.47 -16.11 11.57
N GLU A 235 -21.38 -16.97 11.10
CA GLU A 235 -21.30 -17.59 9.77
C GLU A 235 -21.29 -16.57 8.62
N GLN A 236 -21.81 -15.35 8.83
CA GLN A 236 -21.78 -14.30 7.81
C GLN A 236 -20.36 -13.76 7.56
N PHE A 237 -19.42 -13.94 8.48
CA PHE A 237 -18.01 -13.60 8.26
C PHE A 237 -17.27 -14.63 7.41
N SER A 238 -17.85 -15.81 7.16
CA SER A 238 -17.19 -16.82 6.33
C SER A 238 -17.01 -16.32 4.89
N LEU A 239 -15.93 -16.77 4.24
CA LEU A 239 -15.64 -16.43 2.86
C LEU A 239 -16.84 -16.71 1.93
N THR A 240 -17.50 -17.86 2.11
CA THR A 240 -18.67 -18.23 1.31
C THR A 240 -19.81 -17.24 1.46
N SER A 241 -20.15 -16.84 2.69
CA SER A 241 -21.24 -15.89 2.96
C SER A 241 -20.95 -14.51 2.39
N ILE A 242 -19.75 -13.96 2.62
CA ILE A 242 -19.33 -12.66 2.09
C ILE A 242 -19.42 -12.65 0.56
N LEU A 243 -18.93 -13.71 -0.07
CA LEU A 243 -18.92 -13.84 -1.52
C LEU A 243 -20.33 -14.04 -2.11
N ALA A 244 -21.22 -14.73 -1.40
CA ALA A 244 -22.62 -14.88 -1.80
C ALA A 244 -23.37 -13.55 -1.69
N ARG A 245 -23.14 -12.80 -0.60
CA ARG A 245 -23.70 -11.46 -0.41
C ARG A 245 -23.26 -10.51 -1.51
N ARG A 246 -21.97 -10.50 -1.85
CA ARG A 246 -21.45 -9.70 -2.96
C ARG A 246 -22.17 -10.04 -4.26
N ASP A 247 -22.25 -11.31 -4.65
CA ASP A 247 -22.94 -11.73 -5.88
C ASP A 247 -24.41 -11.30 -5.92
N GLU A 248 -25.12 -11.40 -4.78
CA GLU A 248 -26.49 -10.95 -4.65
C GLU A 248 -26.62 -9.44 -4.92
N VAL A 249 -25.80 -8.64 -4.23
CA VAL A 249 -25.80 -7.18 -4.34
C VAL A 249 -25.40 -6.74 -5.75
N THR A 250 -24.32 -7.27 -6.30
CA THR A 250 -23.82 -6.85 -7.62
C THR A 250 -24.70 -7.32 -8.75
N ARG A 251 -25.31 -8.52 -8.67
CA ARG A 251 -26.27 -8.98 -9.68
C ARG A 251 -27.46 -8.04 -9.83
N ASN A 252 -27.97 -7.52 -8.72
CA ASN A 252 -29.17 -6.70 -8.71
C ASN A 252 -28.92 -5.24 -9.08
N ASN A 253 -27.70 -4.74 -8.90
CA ASN A 253 -27.41 -3.31 -8.98
C ASN A 253 -26.34 -2.92 -10.02
N VAL A 254 -25.54 -3.86 -10.52
CA VAL A 254 -24.38 -3.58 -11.38
C VAL A 254 -24.52 -4.31 -12.70
N SER A 255 -25.09 -3.61 -13.69
CA SER A 255 -25.23 -4.09 -15.07
C SER A 255 -24.11 -3.56 -15.96
N GLY A 256 -23.75 -4.36 -16.98
CA GLY A 256 -22.76 -3.97 -17.98
C GLY A 256 -23.41 -3.35 -19.22
N PRO A 257 -22.58 -3.04 -20.24
CA PRO A 257 -23.06 -2.48 -21.50
C PRO A 257 -23.90 -3.47 -22.31
N THR A 258 -23.68 -4.78 -22.13
CA THR A 258 -24.48 -5.82 -22.77
C THR A 258 -25.81 -6.01 -22.02
N GLU A 259 -26.94 -5.99 -22.73
CA GLU A 259 -28.25 -6.21 -22.12
C GLU A 259 -28.31 -7.58 -21.40
N GLY A 260 -28.78 -7.58 -20.15
CA GLY A 260 -28.83 -8.78 -19.31
C GLY A 260 -27.48 -9.21 -18.73
N SER A 261 -26.41 -8.42 -18.91
CA SER A 261 -25.14 -8.63 -18.21
C SER A 261 -25.18 -8.08 -16.79
N TYR A 262 -24.52 -8.77 -15.87
CA TYR A 262 -24.42 -8.35 -14.47
C TYR A 262 -23.10 -8.79 -13.84
N MET A 263 -22.62 -8.04 -12.85
CA MET A 263 -21.35 -8.35 -12.20
C MET A 263 -21.50 -9.52 -11.22
N SER A 264 -20.54 -10.44 -11.26
CA SER A 264 -20.38 -11.57 -10.33
C SER A 264 -18.91 -11.78 -9.96
N VAL A 265 -18.64 -12.62 -8.97
CA VAL A 265 -17.29 -13.08 -8.64
C VAL A 265 -16.84 -14.17 -9.62
N GLU A 266 -15.61 -14.09 -10.11
CA GLU A 266 -14.99 -15.15 -10.90
C GLU A 266 -14.53 -16.29 -9.99
N ARG A 267 -15.34 -17.35 -9.94
CA ARG A 267 -15.17 -18.51 -9.05
C ARG A 267 -14.09 -19.49 -9.48
N ARG A 268 -13.55 -19.38 -10.71
CA ARG A 268 -12.48 -20.28 -11.18
C ARG A 268 -11.15 -20.01 -10.48
N MET A 269 -10.98 -18.82 -9.93
CA MET A 269 -9.82 -18.44 -9.13
C MET A 269 -10.26 -18.29 -7.68
N GLN A 270 -9.56 -18.97 -6.77
CA GLN A 270 -9.87 -18.88 -5.34
C GLN A 270 -9.52 -17.48 -4.81
N PRO A 271 -10.48 -16.75 -4.21
CA PRO A 271 -10.19 -15.48 -3.54
C PRO A 271 -9.27 -15.68 -2.33
N LEU A 272 -8.47 -14.67 -2.02
CA LEU A 272 -7.78 -14.61 -0.73
C LEU A 272 -8.73 -14.04 0.33
N TYR A 273 -8.61 -14.57 1.54
CA TYR A 273 -9.45 -14.22 2.67
C TYR A 273 -8.60 -14.13 3.94
N GLU A 274 -8.84 -13.10 4.74
CA GLU A 274 -8.19 -12.93 6.03
C GLU A 274 -9.14 -12.24 7.02
N GLU A 275 -9.26 -12.79 8.23
CA GLU A 275 -9.91 -12.09 9.35
C GLU A 275 -8.87 -11.19 10.02
N ILE A 276 -9.22 -9.92 10.18
CA ILE A 276 -8.32 -8.89 10.72
C ILE A 276 -8.99 -8.09 11.83
N ASN A 277 -8.16 -7.39 12.61
CA ASN A 277 -8.65 -6.27 13.43
C ASN A 277 -8.54 -4.98 12.62
N PHE A 278 -9.67 -4.32 12.37
CA PHE A 278 -9.73 -3.04 11.67
C PHE A 278 -10.47 -2.02 12.53
N ASN A 279 -9.83 -0.89 12.82
CA ASN A 279 -10.35 0.16 13.69
C ASN A 279 -10.82 -0.33 15.08
N GLY A 280 -10.20 -1.39 15.62
CA GLY A 280 -10.53 -1.96 16.92
C GLY A 280 -11.64 -3.02 16.89
N ALA A 281 -12.26 -3.27 15.73
CA ALA A 281 -13.32 -4.25 15.55
C ALA A 281 -12.87 -5.43 14.65
N ILE A 282 -13.60 -6.53 14.71
CA ILE A 282 -13.42 -7.66 13.79
C ILE A 282 -13.86 -7.24 12.39
N ALA A 283 -13.03 -7.55 11.40
CA ALA A 283 -13.34 -7.37 10.00
C ALA A 283 -12.80 -8.55 9.17
N ALA A 284 -13.34 -8.74 7.98
CA ALA A 284 -12.85 -9.69 7.00
C ALA A 284 -12.40 -8.97 5.73
N GLU A 285 -11.18 -9.23 5.28
CA GLU A 285 -10.67 -8.82 3.98
C GLU A 285 -10.86 -9.93 2.96
N VAL A 286 -11.36 -9.57 1.78
CA VAL A 286 -11.39 -10.45 0.61
C VAL A 286 -10.70 -9.77 -0.56
N LYS A 287 -9.75 -10.47 -1.19
CA LYS A 287 -9.19 -10.11 -2.48
C LYS A 287 -9.68 -11.12 -3.50
N GLY A 288 -10.32 -10.66 -4.56
CA GLY A 288 -11.04 -11.51 -5.49
C GLY A 288 -10.96 -11.02 -6.94
N LEU A 289 -11.44 -11.84 -7.86
CA LEU A 289 -11.72 -11.42 -9.24
C LEU A 289 -13.23 -11.24 -9.41
N TRP A 290 -13.62 -10.20 -10.11
CA TRP A 290 -14.97 -10.03 -10.63
C TRP A 290 -14.97 -10.26 -12.13
N ARG A 291 -16.13 -10.65 -12.64
CA ARG A 291 -16.44 -10.75 -14.06
C ARG A 291 -17.84 -10.24 -14.31
N MET A 292 -18.12 -9.87 -15.54
CA MET A 292 -19.49 -9.73 -16.00
C MET A 292 -19.99 -11.08 -16.49
N GLU A 293 -21.14 -11.51 -16.00
CA GLU A 293 -21.91 -12.56 -16.66
C GLU A 293 -22.47 -12.02 -17.97
N ASN A 294 -22.45 -12.83 -19.02
CA ASN A 294 -22.90 -12.47 -20.37
C ASN A 294 -22.11 -11.31 -21.03
N ASP A 295 -20.89 -11.02 -20.56
CA ASP A 295 -19.97 -10.04 -21.15
C ASP A 295 -18.51 -10.44 -20.86
N PHE A 296 -17.54 -9.73 -21.43
CA PHE A 296 -16.10 -10.02 -21.35
C PHE A 296 -15.36 -9.13 -20.35
N MET A 297 -16.03 -8.20 -19.69
CA MET A 297 -15.43 -7.34 -18.68
C MET A 297 -15.12 -8.12 -17.39
N GLY A 298 -14.02 -7.76 -16.74
CA GLY A 298 -13.60 -8.34 -15.48
C GLY A 298 -12.33 -7.70 -14.93
N GLY A 299 -11.97 -8.08 -13.72
CA GLY A 299 -10.79 -7.53 -13.05
C GLY A 299 -10.70 -7.90 -11.58
N PRO A 300 -9.71 -7.37 -10.86
CA PRO A 300 -9.57 -7.56 -9.41
C PRO A 300 -10.54 -6.69 -8.60
N PHE A 301 -10.84 -7.15 -7.40
CA PHE A 301 -11.48 -6.37 -6.34
C PHE A 301 -10.83 -6.62 -4.98
N TYR A 302 -10.99 -5.64 -4.08
CA TYR A 302 -10.71 -5.74 -2.65
C TYR A 302 -11.98 -5.38 -1.90
N SER A 303 -12.31 -6.15 -0.87
CA SER A 303 -13.52 -6.00 -0.07
C SER A 303 -13.18 -6.08 1.41
N LEU A 304 -13.78 -5.19 2.20
CA LEU A 304 -13.62 -5.10 3.65
C LEU A 304 -15.00 -5.11 4.29
N THR A 305 -15.32 -6.23 4.95
CA THR A 305 -16.58 -6.39 5.70
C THR A 305 -16.31 -6.18 7.18
N MET A 306 -17.02 -5.24 7.80
CA MET A 306 -16.86 -4.83 9.19
C MET A 306 -18.17 -5.06 9.95
N TYR A 307 -18.07 -5.43 11.23
CA TYR A 307 -19.22 -5.45 12.12
C TYR A 307 -19.43 -4.07 12.77
N ASP A 308 -20.62 -3.51 12.58
CA ASP A 308 -21.10 -2.34 13.30
C ASP A 308 -21.90 -2.78 14.53
N GLU A 309 -21.29 -2.66 15.70
CA GLU A 309 -21.90 -3.05 16.97
C GLU A 309 -23.08 -2.16 17.35
N ALA A 310 -23.08 -0.88 16.95
CA ALA A 310 -24.12 0.06 17.36
C ALA A 310 -25.47 -0.23 16.69
N SER A 311 -25.44 -0.66 15.42
CA SER A 311 -26.65 -1.00 14.66
C SER A 311 -26.84 -2.51 14.46
N SER A 312 -25.95 -3.35 14.97
CA SER A 312 -25.95 -4.81 14.73
C SER A 312 -26.03 -5.15 13.24
N THR A 313 -25.18 -4.51 12.44
CA THR A 313 -25.12 -4.72 10.97
C THR A 313 -23.73 -5.04 10.51
N LEU A 314 -23.61 -5.83 9.44
CA LEU A 314 -22.39 -5.90 8.65
C LEU A 314 -22.39 -4.77 7.63
N VAL A 315 -21.28 -4.06 7.55
CA VAL A 315 -21.02 -3.01 6.57
C VAL A 315 -19.85 -3.46 5.71
N THR A 316 -20.09 -3.62 4.42
CA THR A 316 -19.06 -3.97 3.45
C THR A 316 -18.73 -2.74 2.62
N VAL A 317 -17.45 -2.37 2.62
CA VAL A 317 -16.88 -1.38 1.71
C VAL A 317 -15.91 -2.11 0.79
N GLU A 318 -16.16 -2.03 -0.50
CA GLU A 318 -15.38 -2.77 -1.48
C GLU A 318 -15.10 -1.94 -2.72
N GLY A 319 -14.13 -2.35 -3.52
CA GLY A 319 -13.77 -1.64 -4.72
C GLY A 319 -13.08 -2.52 -5.72
N TYR A 320 -13.25 -2.17 -6.98
CA TYR A 320 -12.80 -2.96 -8.11
C TYR A 320 -12.02 -2.11 -9.11
N THR A 321 -11.23 -2.76 -9.94
CA THR A 321 -10.55 -2.11 -11.08
C THR A 321 -10.87 -2.85 -12.37
N TYR A 322 -11.24 -2.09 -13.40
CA TYR A 322 -11.22 -2.51 -14.81
C TYR A 322 -10.11 -1.73 -15.52
N ALA A 323 -9.09 -2.43 -16.00
CA ALA A 323 -7.96 -1.81 -16.73
C ALA A 323 -7.33 -2.82 -17.69
N PRO A 324 -8.03 -3.25 -18.75
CA PRO A 324 -7.62 -4.39 -19.58
C PRO A 324 -6.23 -4.23 -20.21
N TYR A 325 -5.82 -2.99 -20.52
CA TYR A 325 -4.56 -2.69 -21.17
C TYR A 325 -3.41 -2.29 -20.21
N PHE A 326 -3.66 -2.23 -18.90
CA PHE A 326 -2.68 -1.75 -17.92
C PHE A 326 -2.47 -2.75 -16.78
N ASP A 327 -1.31 -2.65 -16.18
CA ASP A 327 -0.95 -3.26 -14.90
C ASP A 327 -1.90 -2.76 -13.80
N LYS A 328 -2.37 -3.68 -12.95
CA LYS A 328 -3.50 -3.45 -12.03
C LYS A 328 -3.09 -3.29 -10.58
N ARG A 329 -1.88 -3.69 -10.21
CA ARG A 329 -1.32 -3.63 -8.85
C ARG A 329 -1.46 -2.24 -8.24
N GLU A 330 -1.06 -1.20 -8.97
CA GLU A 330 -1.07 0.16 -8.42
C GLU A 330 -2.49 0.72 -8.25
N TYR A 331 -3.43 0.37 -9.14
CA TYR A 331 -4.83 0.71 -8.96
C TYR A 331 -5.45 -0.05 -7.78
N MET A 332 -5.09 -1.31 -7.60
CA MET A 332 -5.57 -2.11 -6.47
C MET A 332 -4.98 -1.64 -5.14
N ARG A 333 -3.74 -1.15 -5.12
CA ARG A 333 -3.17 -0.47 -3.94
C ARG A 333 -3.88 0.82 -3.60
N GLU A 334 -4.26 1.60 -4.61
CA GLU A 334 -5.09 2.79 -4.43
C GLU A 334 -6.47 2.41 -3.86
N ILE A 335 -7.16 1.45 -4.46
CA ILE A 335 -8.46 0.94 -3.99
C ILE A 335 -8.37 0.44 -2.54
N GLU A 336 -7.39 -0.43 -2.23
CA GLU A 336 -7.17 -0.92 -0.86
C GLU A 336 -6.92 0.27 0.09
N GLY A 337 -6.11 1.24 -0.34
CA GLY A 337 -5.80 2.43 0.45
C GLY A 337 -7.02 3.29 0.75
N LEU A 338 -7.87 3.54 -0.25
CA LEU A 338 -9.12 4.29 -0.13
C LEU A 338 -10.09 3.59 0.81
N ILE A 339 -10.29 2.28 0.62
CA ILE A 339 -11.21 1.50 1.45
C ILE A 339 -10.72 1.47 2.90
N LYS A 340 -9.40 1.32 3.14
CA LYS A 340 -8.82 1.40 4.49
C LYS A 340 -8.88 2.78 5.13
N THR A 341 -9.35 3.82 4.43
CA THR A 341 -9.68 5.11 5.08
C THR A 341 -11.04 5.11 5.76
N CYS A 342 -11.89 4.10 5.51
CA CYS A 342 -13.27 4.12 5.94
C CYS A 342 -13.43 4.05 7.47
N LYS A 343 -14.49 4.69 7.96
CA LYS A 343 -14.93 4.68 9.36
C LYS A 343 -16.45 4.69 9.40
N ILE A 344 -17.02 3.84 10.24
CA ILE A 344 -18.45 3.84 10.52
C ILE A 344 -18.72 4.92 11.57
N LEU A 345 -19.55 5.91 11.24
CA LEU A 345 -19.86 7.10 12.06
C LEU A 345 -21.38 7.30 12.24
N ARG A 346 -22.12 6.19 12.33
CA ARG A 346 -23.59 6.18 12.46
C ARG A 346 -24.08 6.75 13.79
#